data_AF-K9HAR8-F1
#
_entry.id   AF-K9HAR8-F1
#
_cell.length_a   1.000
_cell.length_b   1.000
_cell.length_c   1.000
_cell.angle_alpha   90.00
_cell.angle_beta   90.00
_cell.angle_gamma   90.00
#
_symmetry.space_group_name_H-M   'P 1'
#
loop_
_entity.id
_entity.type
_entity.pdbx_description
1 polymer ?
#
loop_
_entity_poly.entity_id
_entity_poly.type
_entity_poly.pdbx_seq_one_letter_code
_entity_poly.pdbx_strand_id
1 'polypeptide(L)'
;MHEQTVDVAVIGGGPAGAVAARALAGQGATVLLVDPDRTPARLEGIGERLMAWLRAEGLADRLPDVAPLVPRRASWAGEKTAHNGEHLVERASMDRALRSAAVAAGAEHVQATATLQAEEGTVRVRLSDGREVLARRVIDARGRAAHANRPVMRGPATLAVGGWLSGEAEPGAAVTPFADGWVWIARPGDGRVWAQATLDARADDAPPAERLRAALAAVAPELAGEPEGLSIRECAPVVPTDAIDPRILPAGDAAAGMDPLSGHGMFWAVSGALAAVAAWRTMTERPGPESEALATRYIGERIRETYLRQARLGRDFLRQETRFQDQPFWARRLSFPDDAPVHEAAEPGVKTAIVVVDGLLEEREVVVTAQEPAGVAFVAGVPVVEAWRRLREHGPADLAAEHGEAKARAVVGWLTARGLTETKR
;
A
#
# COMPACT_ATOMS: atom_id res chain seq x y z
N MET A 1 -3.81 29.18 -27.44
CA MET A 1 -3.55 27.77 -27.07
C MET A 1 -4.87 27.17 -26.65
N HIS A 2 -5.36 26.12 -27.30
CA HIS A 2 -6.52 25.40 -26.77
C HIS A 2 -6.03 24.65 -25.53
N GLU A 3 -6.56 24.97 -24.35
CA GLU A 3 -6.32 24.17 -23.13
C GLU A 3 -6.88 22.76 -23.41
N GLN A 4 -6.00 21.76 -23.45
CA GLN A 4 -6.41 20.36 -23.58
C GLN A 4 -7.00 19.91 -22.24
N THR A 5 -8.25 19.46 -22.26
CA THR A 5 -8.91 18.90 -21.07
C THR A 5 -8.90 17.38 -21.14
N VAL A 6 -8.35 16.73 -20.10
CA VAL A 6 -8.37 15.28 -19.94
C VAL A 6 -9.40 14.86 -18.88
N ASP A 7 -9.87 13.62 -18.95
CA ASP A 7 -10.79 13.07 -17.96
C ASP A 7 -10.11 12.91 -16.60
N VAL A 8 -8.85 12.49 -16.61
CA VAL A 8 -8.05 12.31 -15.40
C VAL A 8 -6.57 12.54 -15.63
N ALA A 9 -5.96 13.32 -14.75
CA ALA A 9 -4.50 13.37 -14.64
C ALA A 9 -4.05 12.53 -13.43
N VAL A 10 -3.03 11.70 -13.62
CA VAL A 10 -2.41 10.91 -12.56
C VAL A 10 -1.02 11.47 -12.32
N ILE A 11 -0.76 12.01 -11.12
CA ILE A 11 0.53 12.64 -10.81
C ILE A 11 1.36 11.72 -9.93
N GLY A 12 2.52 11.29 -10.43
CA GLY A 12 3.36 10.25 -9.86
C GLY A 12 3.13 8.91 -10.57
N GLY A 13 4.21 8.28 -11.01
CA GLY A 13 4.22 7.06 -11.83
C GLY A 13 4.97 5.90 -11.17
N GLY A 14 4.98 5.87 -9.84
CA GLY A 14 5.26 4.65 -9.07
C GLY A 14 4.09 3.64 -9.15
N PRO A 15 4.11 2.55 -8.37
CA PRO A 15 3.12 1.47 -8.50
C PRO A 15 1.66 1.93 -8.39
N ALA A 16 1.34 2.84 -7.46
CA ALA A 16 -0.01 3.36 -7.32
C ALA A 16 -0.48 4.10 -8.59
N GLY A 17 0.29 5.08 -9.06
CA GLY A 17 -0.11 5.90 -10.20
C GLY A 17 -0.10 5.15 -11.51
N ALA A 18 0.90 4.30 -11.75
CA ALA A 18 0.95 3.49 -12.96
C ALA A 18 -0.22 2.49 -13.04
N VAL A 19 -0.60 1.85 -11.92
CA VAL A 19 -1.77 0.97 -11.88
C VAL A 19 -3.07 1.76 -12.08
N ALA A 20 -3.23 2.91 -11.43
CA ALA A 20 -4.40 3.77 -11.60
C ALA A 20 -4.54 4.23 -13.07
N ALA A 21 -3.45 4.73 -13.66
CA ALA A 21 -3.43 5.19 -15.05
C ALA A 21 -3.76 4.05 -16.03
N ARG A 22 -3.18 2.86 -15.84
CA ARG A 22 -3.50 1.67 -16.65
C ARG A 22 -4.98 1.31 -16.54
N ALA A 23 -5.50 1.23 -15.32
CA ALA A 23 -6.90 0.86 -15.08
C ALA A 23 -7.84 1.86 -15.76
N LEU A 24 -7.63 3.16 -15.58
CA LEU A 24 -8.48 4.21 -16.15
C LEU A 24 -8.39 4.27 -17.69
N ALA A 25 -7.19 4.14 -18.25
CA ALA A 25 -7.01 4.11 -19.70
C ALA A 25 -7.68 2.88 -20.33
N GLY A 26 -7.54 1.70 -19.70
CA GLY A 26 -8.23 0.47 -20.11
C GLY A 26 -9.76 0.55 -20.01
N GLN A 27 -10.28 1.57 -19.33
CA GLN A 27 -11.71 1.86 -19.19
C GLN A 27 -12.18 2.96 -20.15
N GLY A 28 -11.31 3.43 -21.05
CA GLY A 28 -11.61 4.42 -22.08
C GLY A 28 -11.47 5.88 -21.65
N ALA A 29 -10.93 6.16 -20.45
CA ALA A 29 -10.67 7.53 -20.03
C ALA A 29 -9.49 8.13 -20.79
N THR A 30 -9.54 9.43 -21.08
CA THR A 30 -8.35 10.19 -21.50
C THR A 30 -7.46 10.43 -20.28
N VAL A 31 -6.31 9.76 -20.22
CA VAL A 31 -5.42 9.76 -19.06
C VAL A 31 -4.09 10.44 -19.38
N LEU A 32 -3.74 11.45 -18.59
CA LEU A 32 -2.39 12.02 -18.56
C LEU A 32 -1.64 11.50 -17.32
N LEU A 33 -0.62 10.68 -17.50
CA LEU A 33 0.29 10.24 -16.45
C LEU A 33 1.53 11.12 -16.42
N VAL A 34 1.77 11.82 -15.31
CA VAL A 34 2.92 12.71 -15.12
C VAL A 34 3.87 12.12 -14.09
N ASP A 35 5.10 11.77 -14.48
CA ASP A 35 6.13 11.26 -13.56
C ASP A 35 7.53 11.75 -13.98
N PRO A 36 8.44 12.09 -13.06
CA PRO A 36 9.77 12.54 -13.45
C PRO A 36 10.70 11.42 -13.96
N ASP A 37 10.31 10.13 -13.85
CA ASP A 37 11.13 8.94 -14.15
C ASP A 37 12.40 8.82 -13.31
N ARG A 38 12.35 9.28 -12.04
CA ARG A 38 13.52 9.35 -11.14
C ARG A 38 13.49 8.34 -10.00
N THR A 39 12.78 7.22 -10.13
CA THR A 39 12.80 6.16 -9.11
C THR A 39 14.25 5.69 -8.90
N PRO A 40 14.82 5.83 -7.69
CA PRO A 40 16.18 5.37 -7.42
C PRO A 40 16.27 3.85 -7.51
N ALA A 41 17.38 3.36 -8.05
CA ALA A 41 17.67 1.93 -8.11
C ALA A 41 17.81 1.37 -6.69
N ARG A 42 16.99 0.38 -6.35
CA ARG A 42 16.99 -0.29 -5.04
C ARG A 42 16.15 -1.55 -5.08
N LEU A 43 16.38 -2.42 -4.11
CA LEU A 43 15.56 -3.60 -3.92
C LEU A 43 14.40 -3.31 -2.95
N GLU A 44 13.23 -3.88 -3.25
CA GLU A 44 12.12 -3.99 -2.30
C GLU A 44 11.51 -5.40 -2.38
N GLY A 45 10.87 -5.84 -1.29
CA GLY A 45 10.13 -7.10 -1.24
C GLY A 45 8.65 -6.93 -1.61
N ILE A 46 8.12 -7.84 -2.41
CA ILE A 46 6.69 -7.98 -2.70
C ILE A 46 6.20 -9.30 -2.09
N GLY A 47 5.20 -9.23 -1.21
CA GLY A 47 4.54 -10.45 -0.70
C GLY A 47 3.70 -11.17 -1.76
N GLU A 48 3.51 -12.47 -1.59
CA GLU A 48 2.81 -13.35 -2.55
C GLU A 48 1.45 -12.83 -3.00
N ARG A 49 0.70 -12.18 -2.09
CA ARG A 49 -0.63 -11.64 -2.41
C ARG A 49 -0.59 -10.60 -3.54
N LEU A 50 0.37 -9.67 -3.51
CA LEU A 50 0.48 -8.67 -4.57
C LEU A 50 1.04 -9.31 -5.85
N MET A 51 1.97 -10.26 -5.74
CA MET A 51 2.46 -10.98 -6.92
C MET A 51 1.38 -11.81 -7.61
N ALA A 52 0.52 -12.49 -6.86
CA ALA A 52 -0.62 -13.21 -7.39
C ALA A 52 -1.58 -12.27 -8.14
N TRP A 53 -1.83 -11.07 -7.58
CA TRP A 53 -2.63 -10.05 -8.27
C TRP A 53 -1.94 -9.56 -9.57
N LEU A 54 -0.64 -9.29 -9.54
CA LEU A 54 0.12 -8.89 -10.73
C LEU A 54 0.09 -9.97 -11.83
N ARG A 55 0.12 -11.26 -11.47
CA ARG A 55 -0.04 -12.38 -12.43
C ARG A 55 -1.45 -12.39 -13.02
N ALA A 56 -2.48 -12.29 -12.18
CA ALA A 56 -3.88 -12.24 -12.64
C ALA A 56 -4.15 -11.08 -13.59
N GLU A 57 -3.47 -9.95 -13.40
CA GLU A 57 -3.56 -8.76 -14.26
C GLU A 57 -2.67 -8.82 -15.52
N GLY A 58 -1.91 -9.91 -15.73
CA GLY A 58 -0.96 -10.03 -16.84
C GLY A 58 0.20 -9.02 -16.76
N LEU A 59 0.51 -8.52 -15.56
CA LEU A 59 1.58 -7.56 -15.30
C LEU A 59 2.88 -8.24 -14.85
N ALA A 60 2.80 -9.41 -14.22
CA ALA A 60 3.96 -10.11 -13.68
C ALA A 60 5.00 -10.43 -14.78
N ASP A 61 4.56 -10.91 -15.94
CA ASP A 61 5.45 -11.27 -17.06
C ASP A 61 6.14 -10.06 -17.70
N ARG A 62 5.69 -8.85 -17.37
CA ARG A 62 6.28 -7.59 -17.84
C ARG A 62 7.34 -7.04 -16.89
N LEU A 63 7.42 -7.58 -15.67
CA LEU A 63 8.37 -7.12 -14.68
C LEU A 63 9.74 -7.77 -14.96
N PRO A 64 10.78 -6.98 -15.26
CA PRO A 64 12.12 -7.50 -15.40
C PRO A 64 12.68 -7.94 -14.05
N ASP A 65 13.56 -8.93 -14.06
CA ASP A 65 14.45 -9.28 -12.94
C ASP A 65 13.73 -9.52 -11.59
N VAL A 66 12.50 -10.04 -11.62
CA VAL A 66 11.81 -10.48 -10.42
C VAL A 66 12.49 -11.75 -9.91
N ALA A 67 13.12 -11.66 -8.74
CA ALA A 67 13.72 -12.83 -8.13
C ALA A 67 12.65 -13.89 -7.81
N PRO A 68 13.01 -15.18 -7.78
CA PRO A 68 12.16 -16.23 -7.22
C PRO A 68 11.67 -15.87 -5.82
N LEU A 69 10.59 -16.53 -5.38
CA LEU A 69 10.11 -16.38 -4.01
C LEU A 69 11.24 -16.79 -3.05
N VAL A 70 11.77 -15.85 -2.27
CA VAL A 70 12.80 -16.11 -1.27
C VAL A 70 12.20 -16.20 0.12
N PRO A 71 12.75 -17.03 1.03
CA PRO A 71 12.28 -17.08 2.41
C PRO A 71 12.52 -15.74 3.11
N ARG A 72 11.50 -15.25 3.84
CA ARG A 72 11.60 -14.06 4.69
C ARG A 72 11.69 -14.48 6.15
N ARG A 73 12.72 -14.01 6.85
CA ARG A 73 12.96 -14.29 8.26
C ARG A 73 12.92 -13.00 9.07
N ALA A 74 12.46 -13.07 10.32
CA ALA A 74 12.67 -12.02 11.30
C ALA A 74 13.45 -12.60 12.46
N SER A 75 14.52 -11.93 12.87
CA SER A 75 15.27 -12.25 14.09
C SER A 75 14.91 -11.20 15.13
N TRP A 76 13.77 -11.35 15.79
CA TRP A 76 13.14 -10.32 16.62
C TRP A 76 12.89 -10.83 18.03
N ALA A 77 13.13 -10.00 19.07
CA ALA A 77 12.94 -10.39 20.46
C ALA A 77 13.71 -11.67 20.90
N GLY A 78 14.83 -11.96 20.24
CA GLY A 78 15.59 -13.21 20.46
C GLY A 78 15.01 -14.45 19.79
N GLU A 79 13.85 -14.33 19.11
CA GLU A 79 13.23 -15.40 18.34
C GLU A 79 13.54 -15.27 16.85
N LYS A 80 13.67 -16.41 16.18
CA LYS A 80 13.79 -16.48 14.72
C LYS A 80 12.50 -17.01 14.15
N THR A 81 11.67 -16.13 13.59
CA THR A 81 10.44 -16.52 12.91
C THR A 81 10.68 -16.59 11.41
N ALA A 82 10.19 -17.67 10.78
CA ALA A 82 10.03 -17.73 9.34
C ALA A 82 8.63 -17.22 8.98
N HIS A 83 8.56 -16.17 8.18
CA HIS A 83 7.32 -15.66 7.63
C HIS A 83 7.12 -16.20 6.20
N ASN A 84 5.94 -15.94 5.62
CA ASN A 84 5.73 -16.14 4.18
C ASN A 84 6.85 -15.43 3.38
N GLY A 85 7.30 -16.06 2.30
CA GLY A 85 8.36 -15.52 1.46
C GLY A 85 8.00 -14.19 0.78
N GLU A 86 9.00 -13.56 0.17
CA GLU A 86 8.83 -12.37 -0.66
C GLU A 86 9.54 -12.51 -2.00
N HIS A 87 9.00 -11.87 -3.02
CA HIS A 87 9.67 -11.69 -4.29
C HIS A 87 10.49 -10.40 -4.23
N LEU A 88 11.77 -10.48 -4.55
CA LEU A 88 12.63 -9.31 -4.58
C LEU A 88 12.54 -8.64 -5.96
N VAL A 89 12.31 -7.34 -5.97
CA VAL A 89 12.16 -6.55 -7.20
C VAL A 89 13.06 -5.33 -7.17
N GLU A 90 13.66 -5.02 -8.33
CA GLU A 90 14.35 -3.75 -8.53
C GLU A 90 13.32 -2.67 -8.87
N ARG A 91 13.25 -1.64 -8.03
CA ARG A 91 12.19 -0.63 -8.06
C ARG A 91 12.21 0.25 -9.31
N ALA A 92 13.37 0.66 -9.81
CA ALA A 92 13.42 1.51 -10.99
C ALA A 92 12.88 0.76 -12.23
N SER A 93 13.20 -0.52 -12.34
CA SER A 93 12.83 -1.40 -13.44
C SER A 93 11.36 -1.82 -13.37
N MET A 94 10.87 -2.17 -12.16
CA MET A 94 9.45 -2.43 -11.93
C MET A 94 8.59 -1.21 -12.22
N ASP A 95 8.93 -0.04 -11.67
CA ASP A 95 8.14 1.18 -11.85
C ASP A 95 8.06 1.54 -13.35
N ARG A 96 9.17 1.41 -14.10
CA ARG A 96 9.20 1.60 -15.57
C ARG A 96 8.30 0.62 -16.31
N ALA A 97 8.32 -0.66 -15.95
CA ALA A 97 7.48 -1.69 -16.57
C ALA A 97 5.99 -1.41 -16.34
N LEU A 98 5.61 -0.97 -15.14
CA LEU A 98 4.24 -0.59 -14.82
C LEU A 98 3.81 0.68 -15.58
N ARG A 99 4.65 1.70 -15.70
CA ARG A 99 4.34 2.89 -16.54
C ARG A 99 4.17 2.52 -18.00
N SER A 100 5.05 1.66 -18.52
CA SER A 100 4.93 1.12 -19.88
C SER A 100 3.63 0.32 -20.06
N ALA A 101 3.10 -0.27 -18.99
CA ALA A 101 1.80 -0.93 -19.01
C ALA A 101 0.63 0.04 -19.03
N ALA A 102 0.74 1.18 -18.35
CA ALA A 102 -0.24 2.26 -18.47
C ALA A 102 -0.27 2.84 -19.88
N VAL A 103 0.90 3.10 -20.48
CA VAL A 103 1.01 3.60 -21.87
C VAL A 103 0.41 2.61 -22.86
N ALA A 104 0.72 1.31 -22.72
CA ALA A 104 0.14 0.27 -23.57
C ALA A 104 -1.39 0.15 -23.44
N ALA A 105 -1.97 0.58 -22.32
CA ALA A 105 -3.41 0.64 -22.11
C ALA A 105 -4.05 1.94 -22.63
N GLY A 106 -3.27 2.90 -23.12
CA GLY A 106 -3.75 4.15 -23.73
C GLY A 106 -3.46 5.43 -22.94
N ALA A 107 -2.72 5.37 -21.81
CA ALA A 107 -2.34 6.58 -21.08
C ALA A 107 -1.25 7.37 -21.82
N GLU A 108 -1.39 8.69 -21.87
CA GLU A 108 -0.31 9.59 -22.32
C GLU A 108 0.67 9.78 -21.15
N HIS A 109 1.94 9.43 -21.35
CA HIS A 109 2.97 9.63 -20.34
C HIS A 109 3.82 10.87 -20.63
N VAL A 110 3.94 11.74 -19.63
CA VAL A 110 4.78 12.93 -19.69
C VAL A 110 5.82 12.90 -18.58
N GLN A 111 7.08 12.99 -18.98
CA GLN A 111 8.19 13.04 -18.05
C GLN A 111 8.33 14.44 -17.41
N ALA A 112 7.64 14.71 -16.31
CA ALA A 112 7.64 15.99 -15.61
C ALA A 112 7.25 15.84 -14.13
N THR A 113 7.32 16.93 -13.37
CA THR A 113 6.56 17.07 -12.11
C THR A 113 5.38 18.02 -12.32
N ALA A 114 4.42 18.03 -11.40
CA ALA A 114 3.26 18.91 -11.49
C ALA A 114 2.84 19.54 -10.16
N THR A 115 2.34 20.77 -10.25
CA THR A 115 1.58 21.44 -9.20
C THR A 115 0.09 21.43 -9.55
N LEU A 116 -0.75 21.35 -8.52
CA LEU A 116 -2.20 21.21 -8.64
C LEU A 116 -2.89 22.46 -8.11
N GLN A 117 -3.82 23.01 -8.87
CA GLN A 117 -4.71 24.08 -8.43
C GLN A 117 -6.14 23.70 -8.77
N ALA A 118 -6.97 23.53 -7.74
CA ALA A 118 -8.36 23.19 -7.95
C ALA A 118 -9.16 24.43 -8.41
N GLU A 119 -9.95 24.28 -9.46
CA GLU A 119 -10.78 25.32 -10.09
C GLU A 119 -12.25 24.88 -10.12
N GLU A 120 -13.16 25.73 -10.58
CA GLU A 120 -14.58 25.36 -10.67
C GLU A 120 -14.78 24.18 -11.63
N GLY A 121 -15.16 23.02 -11.08
CA GLY A 121 -15.41 21.78 -11.83
C GLY A 121 -14.17 21.04 -12.40
N THR A 122 -12.96 21.57 -12.24
CA THR A 122 -11.72 20.97 -12.79
C THR A 122 -10.51 21.19 -11.86
N VAL A 123 -9.35 20.65 -12.26
CA VAL A 123 -8.06 20.91 -11.65
C VAL A 123 -7.10 21.38 -12.74
N ARG A 124 -6.50 22.56 -12.55
CA ARG A 124 -5.38 23.02 -13.37
C ARG A 124 -4.11 22.30 -12.93
N VAL A 125 -3.52 21.56 -13.86
CA VAL A 125 -2.27 20.81 -13.69
C VAL A 125 -1.17 21.56 -14.42
N ARG A 126 -0.27 22.20 -13.68
CA ARG A 126 0.89 22.92 -14.23
C ARG A 126 2.12 22.04 -14.14
N LEU A 127 2.68 21.70 -15.30
CA LEU A 127 3.86 20.86 -15.42
C LEU A 127 5.14 21.67 -15.26
N SER A 128 6.21 21.00 -14.82
CA SER A 128 7.53 21.61 -14.64
C SER A 128 8.18 22.11 -15.94
N ASP A 129 7.69 21.69 -17.10
CA ASP A 129 8.14 22.15 -18.42
C ASP A 129 7.36 23.37 -18.95
N GLY A 130 6.45 23.92 -18.14
CA GLY A 130 5.65 25.09 -18.46
C GLY A 130 4.31 24.79 -19.15
N ARG A 131 4.02 23.54 -19.52
CA ARG A 131 2.70 23.16 -20.04
C ARG A 131 1.64 23.24 -18.93
N GLU A 132 0.43 23.60 -19.33
CA GLU A 132 -0.75 23.54 -18.47
C GLU A 132 -1.82 22.66 -19.12
N VAL A 133 -2.44 21.81 -18.31
CA VAL A 133 -3.50 20.88 -18.71
C VAL A 133 -4.64 21.00 -17.72
N LEU A 134 -5.88 21.01 -18.20
CA LEU A 134 -7.05 20.90 -17.34
C LEU A 134 -7.42 19.42 -17.19
N ALA A 135 -7.67 18.98 -15.96
CA ALA A 135 -8.19 17.65 -15.69
C ALA A 135 -9.53 17.75 -14.99
N ARG A 136 -10.52 16.93 -15.38
CA ARG A 136 -11.80 16.89 -14.64
C ARG A 136 -11.56 16.41 -13.21
N ARG A 137 -10.66 15.44 -13.03
CA ARG A 137 -10.18 14.98 -11.72
C ARG A 137 -8.71 14.61 -11.76
N VAL A 138 -8.09 14.55 -10.60
CA VAL A 138 -6.70 14.15 -10.42
C VAL A 138 -6.62 12.95 -9.47
N ILE A 139 -5.78 11.98 -9.80
CA ILE A 139 -5.28 11.01 -8.82
C ILE A 139 -3.88 11.47 -8.40
N ASP A 140 -3.75 11.88 -7.14
CA ASP A 140 -2.47 12.24 -6.55
C ASP A 140 -1.76 10.99 -6.05
N ALA A 141 -0.78 10.53 -6.82
CA ALA A 141 0.05 9.37 -6.55
C ALA A 141 1.55 9.77 -6.39
N ARG A 142 1.84 11.01 -5.99
CA ARG A 142 3.20 11.53 -5.78
C ARG A 142 3.94 10.89 -4.59
N GLY A 143 3.31 9.90 -3.95
CA GLY A 143 3.79 9.28 -2.73
C GLY A 143 3.96 10.33 -1.63
N ARG A 144 5.03 10.21 -0.85
CA ARG A 144 5.27 11.09 0.31
C ARG A 144 5.48 12.56 -0.05
N ALA A 145 5.84 12.86 -1.29
CA ALA A 145 6.00 14.23 -1.76
C ALA A 145 4.65 15.00 -1.80
N ALA A 146 3.51 14.30 -1.85
CA ALA A 146 2.18 14.92 -1.75
C ALA A 146 1.93 15.61 -0.40
N HIS A 147 2.72 15.28 0.63
CA HIS A 147 2.60 15.85 1.98
C HIS A 147 3.36 17.17 2.15
N ALA A 148 4.10 17.61 1.13
CA ALA A 148 4.77 18.89 1.16
C ALA A 148 3.74 20.02 1.28
N ASN A 149 3.88 20.87 2.30
CA ASN A 149 3.05 22.05 2.54
C ASN A 149 1.55 21.78 2.81
N ARG A 150 1.20 20.59 3.31
CA ARG A 150 -0.17 20.28 3.80
C ARG A 150 -0.14 19.81 5.26
N PRO A 151 -1.24 19.98 6.03
CA PRO A 151 -1.30 19.49 7.39
C PRO A 151 -1.33 17.95 7.40
N VAL A 152 -0.45 17.36 8.23
CA VAL A 152 -0.33 15.92 8.37
C VAL A 152 -0.11 15.53 9.83
N MET A 153 -0.57 14.34 10.20
CA MET A 153 -0.08 13.64 11.38
C MET A 153 1.13 12.80 10.96
N ARG A 154 2.24 12.95 11.69
CA ARG A 154 3.49 12.25 11.41
C ARG A 154 3.95 11.47 12.63
N GLY A 155 4.44 10.26 12.40
CA GLY A 155 5.15 9.49 13.39
C GLY A 155 6.55 10.03 13.65
N PRO A 156 7.31 9.37 14.54
CA PRO A 156 8.70 9.72 14.81
C PRO A 156 9.51 9.81 13.52
N ALA A 157 10.33 10.85 13.40
CA ALA A 157 11.11 11.11 12.20
C ALA A 157 12.06 9.92 11.93
N THR A 158 11.89 9.27 10.78
CA THR A 158 12.52 7.98 10.44
C THR A 158 13.11 8.03 9.04
N LEU A 159 14.35 7.57 8.89
CA LEU A 159 15.06 7.43 7.63
C LEU A 159 15.33 5.97 7.32
N ALA A 160 15.17 5.60 6.05
CA ALA A 160 15.72 4.37 5.50
C ALA A 160 16.97 4.72 4.69
N VAL A 161 18.10 4.11 5.04
CA VAL A 161 19.37 4.22 4.31
C VAL A 161 19.71 2.83 3.80
N GLY A 162 19.77 2.66 2.49
CA GLY A 162 20.13 1.38 1.87
C GLY A 162 21.22 1.50 0.83
N GLY A 163 21.86 0.38 0.52
CA GLY A 163 22.91 0.28 -0.48
C GLY A 163 23.23 -1.17 -0.83
N TRP A 164 23.96 -1.33 -1.93
CA TRP A 164 24.44 -2.60 -2.43
C TRP A 164 25.80 -2.96 -1.81
N LEU A 165 25.96 -4.22 -1.45
CA LEU A 165 27.21 -4.82 -1.04
C LEU A 165 27.44 -6.10 -1.83
N SER A 166 28.68 -6.59 -1.83
CA SER A 166 29.01 -7.93 -2.30
C SER A 166 28.90 -8.91 -1.14
N GLY A 167 28.33 -10.09 -1.38
CA GLY A 167 28.25 -11.14 -0.37
C GLY A 167 27.66 -12.42 -0.92
N GLU A 168 28.36 -13.52 -0.72
CA GLU A 168 27.86 -14.86 -1.05
C GLU A 168 27.07 -15.42 0.13
N ALA A 169 25.79 -15.73 -0.11
CA ALA A 169 24.92 -16.41 0.83
C ALA A 169 23.66 -16.92 0.12
N GLU A 170 22.96 -17.86 0.76
CA GLU A 170 21.69 -18.39 0.29
C GLU A 170 20.67 -17.27 0.02
N PRO A 171 19.87 -17.36 -1.08
CA PRO A 171 18.80 -16.42 -1.36
C PRO A 171 17.82 -16.32 -0.19
N GLY A 172 17.44 -15.09 0.15
CA GLY A 172 16.64 -14.87 1.35
C GLY A 172 16.56 -13.41 1.73
N ALA A 173 15.62 -13.11 2.61
CA ALA A 173 15.52 -11.81 3.24
C ALA A 173 15.39 -11.94 4.75
N ALA A 174 16.00 -11.01 5.48
CA ALA A 174 15.98 -11.00 6.93
C ALA A 174 15.79 -9.59 7.47
N VAL A 175 14.95 -9.45 8.52
CA VAL A 175 14.87 -8.23 9.33
C VAL A 175 15.47 -8.51 10.70
N THR A 176 16.42 -7.66 11.14
CA THR A 176 17.10 -7.80 12.42
C THR A 176 17.16 -6.46 13.16
N PRO A 177 16.73 -6.36 14.42
CA PRO A 177 16.80 -5.16 15.23
C PRO A 177 18.20 -4.98 15.84
N PHE A 178 18.53 -3.73 16.14
CA PHE A 178 19.71 -3.32 16.89
C PHE A 178 19.42 -2.05 17.70
N ALA A 179 20.39 -1.54 18.46
CA ALA A 179 20.17 -0.43 19.40
C ALA A 179 19.57 0.83 18.76
N ASP A 180 19.99 1.22 17.55
CA ASP A 180 19.54 2.44 16.88
C ASP A 180 18.48 2.23 15.78
N GLY A 181 17.95 1.02 15.64
CA GLY A 181 16.98 0.74 14.59
C GLY A 181 16.83 -0.74 14.24
N TRP A 182 16.55 -0.99 12.96
CA TRP A 182 16.54 -2.35 12.41
C TRP A 182 17.08 -2.35 10.98
N VAL A 183 17.62 -3.48 10.54
CA VAL A 183 18.17 -3.66 9.20
C VAL A 183 17.38 -4.75 8.47
N TRP A 184 16.93 -4.43 7.26
CA TRP A 184 16.47 -5.42 6.29
C TRP A 184 17.59 -5.74 5.31
N ILE A 185 17.93 -7.02 5.19
CA ILE A 185 18.97 -7.53 4.29
C ILE A 185 18.31 -8.49 3.33
N ALA A 186 18.45 -8.23 2.02
CA ALA A 186 17.87 -9.03 0.96
C ALA A 186 18.96 -9.55 0.02
N ARG A 187 18.89 -10.84 -0.26
CA ARG A 187 19.86 -11.61 -1.05
C ARG A 187 19.13 -12.24 -2.23
N PRO A 188 19.22 -11.65 -3.44
CA PRO A 188 18.59 -12.22 -4.64
C PRO A 188 19.26 -13.51 -5.14
N GLY A 189 20.49 -13.82 -4.71
CA GLY A 189 21.22 -15.03 -5.11
C GLY A 189 22.20 -14.85 -6.27
N ASP A 190 22.50 -13.61 -6.66
CA ASP A 190 23.41 -13.26 -7.75
C ASP A 190 24.79 -12.75 -7.25
N GLY A 191 25.11 -13.00 -5.98
CA GLY A 191 26.33 -12.52 -5.33
C GLY A 191 26.26 -11.08 -4.80
N ARG A 192 25.16 -10.36 -5.06
CA ARG A 192 24.90 -9.04 -4.48
C ARG A 192 23.99 -9.14 -3.26
N VAL A 193 24.10 -8.17 -2.37
CA VAL A 193 23.27 -8.01 -1.18
C VAL A 193 22.74 -6.60 -1.12
N TRP A 194 21.43 -6.44 -0.98
CA TRP A 194 20.84 -5.15 -0.63
C TRP A 194 20.66 -5.09 0.88
N ALA A 195 21.29 -4.11 1.53
CA ALA A 195 21.08 -3.81 2.93
C ALA A 195 20.35 -2.48 3.08
N GLN A 196 19.39 -2.41 3.99
CA GLN A 196 18.68 -1.18 4.33
C GLN A 196 18.51 -1.06 5.84
N ALA A 197 19.12 -0.04 6.43
CA ALA A 197 18.92 0.32 7.82
C ALA A 197 17.78 1.35 7.96
N THR A 198 16.83 1.07 8.84
CA THR A 198 15.77 2.00 9.26
C THR A 198 16.15 2.59 10.61
N LEU A 199 16.33 3.91 10.63
CA LEU A 199 16.99 4.65 11.70
C LEU A 199 16.18 5.91 12.07
N ASP A 200 16.51 6.53 13.19
CA ASP A 200 16.04 7.89 13.48
C ASP A 200 16.54 8.89 12.43
N ALA A 201 15.69 9.83 12.05
CA ALA A 201 16.12 11.03 11.35
C ALA A 201 16.79 12.00 12.35
N ARG A 202 18.04 11.72 12.72
CA ARG A 202 18.85 12.62 13.56
C ARG A 202 19.56 13.64 12.66
N ALA A 203 19.69 14.87 13.14
CA ALA A 203 20.62 15.86 12.59
C ALA A 203 22.04 15.54 13.08
N ASP A 204 22.47 14.29 12.88
CA ASP A 204 23.79 13.81 13.24
C ASP A 204 24.78 14.18 12.14
N ASP A 205 26.06 14.37 12.49
CA ASP A 205 27.10 14.72 11.52
C ASP A 205 27.57 13.51 10.70
N ALA A 206 27.24 12.29 11.13
CA ALA A 206 27.66 11.06 10.47
C ALA A 206 27.01 10.89 9.08
N PRO A 207 27.81 10.73 8.00
CA PRO A 207 27.29 10.48 6.66
C PRO A 207 26.38 9.23 6.60
N PRO A 208 25.35 9.21 5.74
CA PRO A 208 24.43 8.06 5.62
C PRO A 208 25.14 6.72 5.38
N ALA A 209 26.20 6.70 4.58
CA ALA A 209 27.01 5.50 4.32
C ALA A 209 27.60 4.91 5.61
N GLU A 210 28.17 5.78 6.46
CA GLU A 210 28.75 5.40 7.75
C GLU A 210 27.68 4.84 8.69
N ARG A 211 26.49 5.45 8.70
CA ARG A 211 25.36 4.96 9.50
C ARG A 211 24.89 3.58 9.05
N LEU A 212 24.87 3.31 7.75
CA LEU A 212 24.56 1.97 7.22
C LEU A 212 25.66 0.96 7.60
N ARG A 213 26.94 1.32 7.48
CA ARG A 213 28.06 0.46 7.89
C ARG A 213 28.02 0.15 9.39
N ALA A 214 27.72 1.12 10.24
CA ALA A 214 27.57 0.93 11.68
C ALA A 214 26.41 -0.02 12.01
N ALA A 215 25.26 0.13 11.33
CA ALA A 215 24.13 -0.77 11.49
C ALA A 215 24.49 -2.21 11.04
N LEU A 216 25.18 -2.36 9.91
CA LEU A 216 25.66 -3.66 9.41
C LEU A 216 26.66 -4.32 10.37
N ALA A 217 27.62 -3.57 10.90
CA ALA A 217 28.58 -4.09 11.88
C ALA A 217 27.89 -4.65 13.14
N ALA A 218 26.73 -4.11 13.52
CA ALA A 218 25.96 -4.57 14.67
C ALA A 218 25.16 -5.86 14.40
N VAL A 219 24.71 -6.10 13.16
CA VAL A 219 23.74 -7.18 12.87
C VAL A 219 24.25 -8.26 11.90
N ALA A 220 25.21 -7.92 11.05
CA ALA A 220 25.77 -8.75 9.99
C ALA A 220 27.23 -8.34 9.71
N PRO A 221 28.15 -8.50 10.68
CA PRO A 221 29.55 -8.07 10.57
C PRO A 221 30.31 -8.75 9.41
N GLU A 222 29.79 -9.87 8.91
CA GLU A 222 30.31 -10.54 7.72
C GLU A 222 30.11 -9.74 6.43
N LEU A 223 29.13 -8.83 6.38
CA LEU A 223 28.89 -7.92 5.25
C LEU A 223 29.71 -6.64 5.40
N ALA A 224 31.04 -6.81 5.39
CA ALA A 224 31.99 -5.71 5.41
C ALA A 224 32.17 -5.10 4.01
N GLY A 225 32.34 -3.79 3.94
CA GLY A 225 32.60 -3.08 2.69
C GLY A 225 31.98 -1.69 2.65
N GLU A 226 32.23 -0.97 1.56
CA GLU A 226 31.59 0.31 1.29
C GLU A 226 30.28 0.07 0.52
N PRO A 227 29.12 0.52 1.03
CA PRO A 227 27.86 0.36 0.31
C PRO A 227 27.81 1.23 -0.94
N GLU A 228 27.50 0.60 -2.08
CA GLU A 228 27.35 1.28 -3.37
C GLU A 228 25.89 1.65 -3.65
N GLY A 229 25.67 2.69 -4.48
CA GLY A 229 24.32 3.05 -4.94
C GLY A 229 23.39 3.43 -3.79
N LEU A 230 23.86 4.26 -2.86
CA LEU A 230 23.11 4.66 -1.68
C LEU A 230 21.72 5.24 -2.02
N SER A 231 20.70 4.74 -1.32
CA SER A 231 19.33 5.24 -1.37
C SER A 231 18.91 5.71 0.02
N ILE A 232 18.60 7.00 0.15
CA ILE A 232 18.16 7.63 1.40
C ILE A 232 16.73 8.11 1.24
N ARG A 233 15.84 7.71 2.16
CA ARG A 233 14.43 8.06 2.09
C ARG A 233 13.84 8.34 3.46
N GLU A 234 12.98 9.34 3.55
CA GLU A 234 12.06 9.45 4.68
C GLU A 234 11.04 8.30 4.63
N CYS A 235 10.85 7.63 5.77
CA CYS A 235 9.89 6.53 5.88
C CYS A 235 9.04 6.58 7.16
N ALA A 236 9.01 7.72 7.86
CA ALA A 236 8.12 7.92 9.01
C ALA A 236 6.65 7.69 8.61
N PRO A 237 5.82 7.04 9.45
CA PRO A 237 4.39 6.99 9.22
C PRO A 237 3.82 8.41 9.05
N VAL A 238 2.96 8.61 8.04
CA VAL A 238 2.38 9.94 7.75
C VAL A 238 1.01 9.81 7.13
N VAL A 239 0.07 10.65 7.57
CA VAL A 239 -1.28 10.72 7.01
C VAL A 239 -1.75 12.18 6.95
N PRO A 240 -2.40 12.62 5.85
CA PRO A 240 -3.07 13.91 5.79
C PRO A 240 -4.18 14.05 6.84
N THR A 241 -4.38 15.26 7.35
CA THR A 241 -5.45 15.56 8.33
C THR A 241 -6.49 16.53 7.80
N ASP A 242 -6.27 17.11 6.63
CA ASP A 242 -7.23 17.93 5.91
C ASP A 242 -8.31 17.09 5.22
N ALA A 243 -9.42 17.73 4.87
CA ALA A 243 -10.49 17.11 4.11
C ALA A 243 -10.00 16.73 2.69
N ILE A 244 -10.51 15.62 2.17
CA ILE A 244 -10.22 15.21 0.80
C ILE A 244 -11.07 16.08 -0.14
N ASP A 245 -10.41 16.69 -1.12
CA ASP A 245 -11.08 17.32 -2.25
C ASP A 245 -11.52 16.22 -3.24
N PRO A 246 -12.82 16.09 -3.58
CA PRO A 246 -13.29 15.07 -4.52
C PRO A 246 -12.70 15.21 -5.94
N ARG A 247 -12.11 16.37 -6.26
CA ARG A 247 -11.39 16.59 -7.52
C ARG A 247 -9.95 16.05 -7.47
N ILE A 248 -9.37 15.82 -6.29
CA ILE A 248 -7.99 15.36 -6.10
C ILE A 248 -7.98 14.15 -5.15
N LEU A 249 -8.07 12.96 -5.72
CA LEU A 249 -8.11 11.70 -4.98
C LEU A 249 -6.69 11.21 -4.66
N PRO A 250 -6.31 11.07 -3.37
CA PRO A 250 -4.98 10.58 -3.02
C PRO A 250 -4.88 9.05 -3.17
N ALA A 251 -3.72 8.56 -3.61
CA ALA A 251 -3.44 7.13 -3.76
C ALA A 251 -2.03 6.74 -3.28
N GLY A 252 -1.93 5.53 -2.71
CA GLY A 252 -0.71 5.01 -2.10
C GLY A 252 -0.15 5.91 -1.00
N ASP A 253 1.17 6.15 -1.01
CA ASP A 253 1.84 6.94 0.03
C ASP A 253 1.35 8.40 0.10
N ALA A 254 0.69 8.92 -0.95
CA ALA A 254 0.04 10.23 -0.91
C ALA A 254 -1.26 10.23 -0.08
N ALA A 255 -1.90 9.06 0.04
CA ALA A 255 -3.04 8.83 0.92
C ALA A 255 -2.60 8.56 2.36
N ALA A 256 -1.64 7.66 2.54
CA ALA A 256 -0.98 7.42 3.82
C ALA A 256 0.35 6.69 3.60
N GLY A 257 1.45 7.22 4.14
CA GLY A 257 2.74 6.54 4.19
C GLY A 257 2.85 5.70 5.46
N MET A 258 3.20 4.42 5.30
CA MET A 258 3.34 3.47 6.43
C MET A 258 4.81 3.26 6.82
N ASP A 259 5.04 2.65 7.99
CA ASP A 259 6.36 2.14 8.36
C ASP A 259 6.78 0.97 7.44
N PRO A 260 8.04 0.88 6.98
CA PRO A 260 8.48 -0.17 6.07
C PRO A 260 8.59 -1.58 6.69
N LEU A 261 8.51 -1.71 8.02
CA LEU A 261 8.73 -2.95 8.76
C LEU A 261 7.84 -4.11 8.30
N SER A 262 6.58 -3.82 7.94
CA SER A 262 5.64 -4.86 7.49
C SER A 262 5.95 -5.40 6.09
N GLY A 263 6.70 -4.68 5.25
CA GLY A 263 6.93 -5.05 3.84
C GLY A 263 5.69 -5.00 2.93
N HIS A 264 4.59 -4.37 3.37
CA HIS A 264 3.33 -4.34 2.61
C HIS A 264 3.08 -3.02 1.85
N GLY A 265 4.06 -2.10 1.82
CA GLY A 265 3.89 -0.77 1.22
C GLY A 265 3.36 -0.79 -0.21
N MET A 266 3.94 -1.63 -1.09
CA MET A 266 3.48 -1.76 -2.47
C MET A 266 2.07 -2.35 -2.58
N PHE A 267 1.72 -3.31 -1.72
CA PHE A 267 0.36 -3.86 -1.70
C PHE A 267 -0.67 -2.78 -1.38
N TRP A 268 -0.39 -1.94 -0.37
CA TRP A 268 -1.26 -0.83 -0.02
C TRP A 268 -1.28 0.27 -1.09
N ALA A 269 -0.17 0.51 -1.78
CA ALA A 269 -0.08 1.45 -2.89
C ALA A 269 -1.02 1.05 -4.04
N VAL A 270 -0.93 -0.21 -4.49
CA VAL A 270 -1.80 -0.76 -5.53
C VAL A 270 -3.26 -0.81 -5.07
N SER A 271 -3.51 -1.24 -3.84
CA SER A 271 -4.86 -1.30 -3.30
C SER A 271 -5.52 0.07 -3.18
N GLY A 272 -4.76 1.10 -2.78
CA GLY A 272 -5.23 2.49 -2.73
C GLY A 272 -5.50 3.05 -4.13
N ALA A 273 -4.69 2.70 -5.12
CA ALA A 273 -4.94 3.08 -6.51
C ALA A 273 -6.27 2.52 -7.03
N LEU A 274 -6.54 1.23 -6.81
CA LEU A 274 -7.81 0.62 -7.23
C LEU A 274 -9.03 1.24 -6.52
N ALA A 275 -8.88 1.63 -5.25
CA ALA A 275 -9.90 2.37 -4.51
C ALA A 275 -10.17 3.75 -5.13
N ALA A 276 -9.12 4.49 -5.50
CA ALA A 276 -9.23 5.78 -6.19
C ALA A 276 -9.90 5.64 -7.57
N VAL A 277 -9.61 4.56 -8.31
CA VAL A 277 -10.27 4.24 -9.59
C VAL A 277 -11.78 4.01 -9.41
N ALA A 278 -12.19 3.23 -8.40
CA ALA A 278 -13.62 3.01 -8.12
C ALA A 278 -14.36 4.29 -7.72
N ALA A 279 -13.71 5.13 -6.92
CA ALA A 279 -14.21 6.46 -6.55
C ALA A 279 -14.37 7.37 -7.78
N TRP A 280 -13.34 7.44 -8.63
CA TRP A 280 -13.37 8.21 -9.88
C TRP A 280 -14.50 7.73 -10.81
N ARG A 281 -14.63 6.41 -11.01
CA ARG A 281 -15.68 5.82 -11.85
C ARG A 281 -17.06 6.20 -11.36
N THR A 282 -17.29 6.06 -10.06
CA THR A 282 -18.56 6.38 -9.43
C THR A 282 -18.98 7.83 -9.67
N MET A 283 -18.07 8.77 -9.48
CA MET A 283 -18.35 10.19 -9.69
C MET A 283 -18.49 10.56 -11.17
N THR A 284 -17.93 9.76 -12.08
CA THR A 284 -18.02 9.97 -13.52
C THR A 284 -19.33 9.44 -14.09
N GLU A 285 -19.76 8.25 -13.65
CA GLU A 285 -21.01 7.62 -14.11
C GLU A 285 -22.26 8.19 -13.42
N ARG A 286 -22.11 8.69 -12.19
CA ARG A 286 -23.21 9.30 -11.41
C ARG A 286 -22.82 10.72 -10.97
N PRO A 287 -22.65 11.68 -11.90
CA PRO A 287 -22.15 13.01 -11.56
C PRO A 287 -23.10 13.74 -10.62
N GLY A 288 -22.56 14.30 -9.54
CA GLY A 288 -23.32 15.07 -8.57
C GLY A 288 -22.78 14.94 -7.14
N PRO A 289 -23.25 15.81 -6.23
CA PRO A 289 -22.71 15.94 -4.88
C PRO A 289 -22.82 14.65 -4.05
N GLU A 290 -23.83 13.82 -4.29
CA GLU A 290 -24.00 12.54 -3.59
C GLU A 290 -22.86 11.56 -3.89
N SER A 291 -22.47 11.42 -5.15
CA SER A 291 -21.35 10.55 -5.56
C SER A 291 -20.00 11.06 -5.05
N GLU A 292 -19.83 12.39 -5.00
CA GLU A 292 -18.61 13.03 -4.49
C GLU A 292 -18.48 12.85 -2.98
N ALA A 293 -19.58 12.98 -2.24
CA ALA A 293 -19.64 12.69 -0.82
C ALA A 293 -19.36 11.21 -0.54
N LEU A 294 -19.96 10.30 -1.34
CA LEU A 294 -19.75 8.86 -1.22
C LEU A 294 -18.29 8.47 -1.46
N ALA A 295 -17.67 8.99 -2.53
CA ALA A 295 -16.28 8.78 -2.88
C ALA A 295 -15.32 9.33 -1.81
N THR A 296 -15.58 10.54 -1.34
CA THR A 296 -14.78 11.20 -0.30
C THR A 296 -14.82 10.43 1.02
N ARG A 297 -16.02 9.98 1.43
CA ARG A 297 -16.19 9.16 2.64
C ARG A 297 -15.48 7.81 2.48
N TYR A 298 -15.65 7.12 1.35
CA TYR A 298 -14.98 5.84 1.06
C TYR A 298 -13.46 5.93 1.17
N ILE A 299 -12.85 6.92 0.50
CA ILE A 299 -11.39 7.10 0.52
C ILE A 299 -10.94 7.51 1.93
N GLY A 300 -11.65 8.44 2.59
CA GLY A 300 -11.30 8.91 3.92
C GLY A 300 -11.36 7.83 5.01
N GLU A 301 -12.41 6.99 5.00
CA GLU A 301 -12.53 5.82 5.87
C GLU A 301 -11.38 4.84 5.64
N ARG A 302 -11.12 4.49 4.38
CA ARG A 302 -10.05 3.56 4.02
C ARG A 302 -8.68 4.05 4.44
N ILE A 303 -8.37 5.34 4.24
CA ILE A 303 -7.10 5.96 4.64
C ILE A 303 -6.94 5.83 6.15
N ARG A 304 -7.94 6.28 6.92
CA ARG A 304 -7.90 6.30 8.39
C ARG A 304 -7.76 4.90 8.97
N GLU A 305 -8.60 3.97 8.54
CA GLU A 305 -8.61 2.59 9.04
C GLU A 305 -7.30 1.87 8.72
N THR A 306 -6.84 1.96 7.46
CA THR A 306 -5.60 1.29 7.04
C THR A 306 -4.40 1.89 7.76
N TYR A 307 -4.32 3.22 7.86
CA TYR A 307 -3.23 3.91 8.53
C TYR A 307 -3.14 3.55 10.02
N LEU A 308 -4.23 3.73 10.78
CA LEU A 308 -4.21 3.43 12.22
C LEU A 308 -3.91 1.96 12.48
N ARG A 309 -4.51 1.05 11.70
CA ARG A 309 -4.25 -0.38 11.83
C ARG A 309 -2.77 -0.71 11.59
N GLN A 310 -2.17 -0.19 10.51
CA GLN A 310 -0.76 -0.46 10.20
C GLN A 310 0.19 0.17 11.21
N ALA A 311 -0.10 1.40 11.67
CA ALA A 311 0.69 2.07 12.69
C ALA A 311 0.66 1.31 14.03
N ARG A 312 -0.50 0.83 14.47
CA ARG A 312 -0.64 0.02 15.69
C ARG A 312 0.00 -1.37 15.55
N LEU A 313 -0.10 -2.01 14.39
CA LEU A 313 0.62 -3.27 14.11
C LEU A 313 2.13 -3.07 14.21
N GLY A 314 2.65 -1.99 13.64
CA GLY A 314 4.06 -1.63 13.75
C GLY A 314 4.48 -1.39 15.20
N ARG A 315 3.69 -0.61 15.95
CA ARG A 315 3.88 -0.37 17.39
C ARG A 315 3.97 -1.66 18.19
N ASP A 316 2.99 -2.54 18.03
CA ASP A 316 2.91 -3.79 18.79
C ASP A 316 4.06 -4.73 18.45
N PHE A 317 4.48 -4.76 17.18
CA PHE A 317 5.68 -5.50 16.78
C PHE A 317 6.96 -4.90 17.37
N LEU A 318 7.10 -3.57 17.39
CA LEU A 318 8.23 -2.90 18.05
C LEU A 318 8.28 -3.19 19.56
N ARG A 319 7.13 -3.24 20.23
CA ARG A 319 7.02 -3.57 21.67
C ARG A 319 7.51 -4.98 22.03
N GLN A 320 7.46 -5.92 21.09
CA GLN A 320 7.97 -7.28 21.31
C GLN A 320 9.50 -7.28 21.54
N GLU A 321 10.23 -6.32 20.96
CA GLU A 321 11.67 -6.21 21.18
C GLU A 321 11.95 -5.54 22.53
N THR A 322 12.32 -6.34 23.53
CA THR A 322 12.56 -5.87 24.89
C THR A 322 13.99 -5.40 25.14
N ARG A 323 14.96 -5.79 24.31
CA ARG A 323 16.40 -5.52 24.55
C ARG A 323 16.78 -4.05 24.40
N PHE A 324 16.02 -3.29 23.61
CA PHE A 324 16.38 -1.93 23.21
C PHE A 324 15.32 -0.88 23.59
N GLN A 325 14.34 -1.20 24.45
CA GLN A 325 13.21 -0.30 24.71
C GLN A 325 13.62 1.10 25.23
N ASP A 326 14.70 1.17 26.02
CA ASP A 326 15.24 2.43 26.56
C ASP A 326 16.07 3.22 25.54
N GLN A 327 16.38 2.65 24.37
CA GLN A 327 17.18 3.33 23.36
C GLN A 327 16.33 4.40 22.63
N PRO A 328 16.92 5.54 22.23
CA PRO A 328 16.16 6.68 21.70
C PRO A 328 15.29 6.37 20.47
N PHE A 329 15.75 5.48 19.58
CA PHE A 329 14.96 5.05 18.42
C PHE A 329 13.68 4.34 18.86
N TRP A 330 13.80 3.41 19.79
CA TRP A 330 12.72 2.55 20.24
C TRP A 330 11.74 3.32 21.11
N ALA A 331 12.22 3.98 22.17
CA ALA A 331 11.39 4.72 23.13
C ALA A 331 10.40 5.69 22.45
N ARG A 332 10.82 6.38 21.39
CA ARG A 332 9.97 7.33 20.62
C ARG A 332 8.84 6.65 19.84
N ARG A 333 8.99 5.38 19.48
CA ARG A 333 8.06 4.63 18.63
C ARG A 333 7.14 3.69 19.41
N LEU A 334 7.49 3.36 20.66
CA LEU A 334 6.69 2.45 21.48
C LEU A 334 5.29 2.98 21.82
N SER A 335 5.06 4.29 21.81
CA SER A 335 3.75 4.92 22.12
C SER A 335 3.01 5.47 20.90
N PHE A 336 3.61 5.42 19.72
CA PHE A 336 2.98 5.88 18.49
C PHE A 336 2.16 4.74 17.85
N PRO A 337 0.96 4.98 17.29
CA PRO A 337 0.24 6.26 17.24
C PRO A 337 -0.54 6.59 18.52
N ASP A 338 -0.85 5.57 19.32
CA ASP A 338 -1.62 5.62 20.57
C ASP A 338 -1.37 4.31 21.35
N ASP A 339 -2.15 4.04 22.40
CA ASP A 339 -2.19 2.76 23.14
C ASP A 339 -3.42 1.90 22.81
N ALA A 340 -4.23 2.31 21.85
CA ALA A 340 -5.44 1.57 21.49
C ALA A 340 -5.08 0.25 20.79
N PRO A 341 -5.91 -0.81 20.92
CA PRO A 341 -5.65 -2.08 20.27
C PRO A 341 -5.72 -1.96 18.74
N VAL A 342 -5.01 -2.84 18.04
CA VAL A 342 -5.08 -2.96 16.57
C VAL A 342 -6.50 -3.27 16.10
N HIS A 343 -7.19 -4.12 16.87
CA HIS A 343 -8.56 -4.55 16.64
C HIS A 343 -9.38 -4.28 17.90
N GLU A 344 -10.45 -3.50 17.78
CA GLU A 344 -11.52 -3.55 18.77
C GLU A 344 -12.28 -4.85 18.55
N ALA A 345 -12.55 -5.58 19.63
CA ALA A 345 -13.36 -6.79 19.55
C ALA A 345 -14.78 -6.40 19.13
N ALA A 346 -15.11 -6.65 17.85
CA ALA A 346 -16.46 -6.47 17.34
C ALA A 346 -17.23 -7.79 17.48
N GLU A 347 -18.40 -7.73 18.11
CA GLU A 347 -19.36 -8.83 18.06
C GLU A 347 -19.76 -9.09 16.61
N PRO A 348 -19.81 -10.37 16.17
CA PRO A 348 -20.21 -10.66 14.81
C PRO A 348 -21.62 -10.15 14.51
N GLY A 349 -21.78 -9.46 13.38
CA GLY A 349 -23.03 -8.79 13.07
C GLY A 349 -23.10 -8.24 11.66
N VAL A 350 -24.13 -7.45 11.40
CA VAL A 350 -24.34 -6.76 10.13
C VAL A 350 -24.24 -5.26 10.37
N LYS A 351 -23.52 -4.54 9.51
CA LYS A 351 -23.56 -3.07 9.43
C LYS A 351 -23.65 -2.62 7.98
N THR A 352 -24.04 -1.38 7.74
CA THR A 352 -23.89 -0.76 6.42
C THR A 352 -22.45 -0.27 6.23
N ALA A 353 -21.88 -0.53 5.06
CA ALA A 353 -20.57 -0.02 4.65
C ALA A 353 -20.56 0.31 3.16
N ILE A 354 -19.58 1.11 2.74
CA ILE A 354 -19.37 1.39 1.32
C ILE A 354 -18.51 0.28 0.73
N VAL A 355 -19.02 -0.36 -0.33
CA VAL A 355 -18.36 -1.47 -1.02
C VAL A 355 -18.22 -1.19 -2.50
N VAL A 356 -17.31 -1.91 -3.15
CA VAL A 356 -17.14 -1.83 -4.61
C VAL A 356 -17.94 -2.96 -5.25
N VAL A 357 -18.92 -2.61 -6.08
CA VAL A 357 -19.76 -3.53 -6.87
C VAL A 357 -19.57 -3.17 -8.34
N ASP A 358 -19.07 -4.09 -9.15
CA ASP A 358 -18.80 -3.89 -10.58
C ASP A 358 -17.96 -2.62 -10.89
N GLY A 359 -17.06 -2.26 -9.97
CA GLY A 359 -16.20 -1.08 -10.10
C GLY A 359 -16.82 0.23 -9.63
N LEU A 360 -18.03 0.21 -9.10
CA LEU A 360 -18.75 1.36 -8.56
C LEU A 360 -18.93 1.26 -7.04
N LEU A 361 -19.00 2.40 -6.36
CA LEU A 361 -19.25 2.47 -4.93
C LEU A 361 -20.74 2.35 -4.62
N GLU A 362 -21.10 1.47 -3.70
CA GLU A 362 -22.47 1.31 -3.21
C GLU A 362 -22.48 1.16 -1.70
N GLU A 363 -23.52 1.68 -1.04
CA GLU A 363 -23.80 1.32 0.35
C GLU A 363 -24.49 -0.03 0.38
N ARG A 364 -23.88 -1.01 1.06
CA ARG A 364 -24.48 -2.33 1.28
C ARG A 364 -24.28 -2.80 2.71
N GLU A 365 -25.13 -3.74 3.09
CA GLU A 365 -24.91 -4.50 4.31
C GLU A 365 -23.67 -5.39 4.16
N VAL A 366 -22.84 -5.42 5.21
CA VAL A 366 -21.65 -6.25 5.31
C VAL A 366 -21.66 -7.05 6.60
N VAL A 367 -21.10 -8.26 6.55
CA VAL A 367 -20.85 -9.06 7.75
C VAL A 367 -19.56 -8.56 8.40
N VAL A 368 -19.64 -8.12 9.64
CA VAL A 368 -18.47 -7.77 10.47
C VAL A 368 -18.16 -8.90 11.43
N THR A 369 -16.87 -9.10 11.69
CA THR A 369 -16.36 -10.04 12.69
C THR A 369 -15.15 -9.40 13.39
N ALA A 370 -14.66 -10.03 14.47
CA ALA A 370 -13.39 -9.63 15.08
C ALA A 370 -12.19 -9.71 14.11
N GLN A 371 -12.23 -10.63 13.13
CA GLN A 371 -11.18 -10.78 12.11
C GLN A 371 -11.34 -9.76 10.96
N GLU A 372 -12.57 -9.37 10.66
CA GLU A 372 -12.93 -8.42 9.60
C GLU A 372 -13.78 -7.25 10.13
N PRO A 373 -13.21 -6.32 10.92
CA PRO A 373 -13.98 -5.22 11.51
C PRO A 373 -14.49 -4.20 10.48
N ALA A 374 -13.83 -4.10 9.32
CA ALA A 374 -14.29 -3.29 8.19
C ALA A 374 -15.53 -3.91 7.50
N GLY A 375 -15.74 -5.22 7.69
CA GLY A 375 -16.83 -5.97 7.11
C GLY A 375 -16.52 -6.59 5.74
N VAL A 376 -17.25 -7.64 5.40
CA VAL A 376 -17.19 -8.35 4.12
C VAL A 376 -18.57 -8.32 3.48
N ALA A 377 -18.67 -7.84 2.25
CA ALA A 377 -19.89 -7.92 1.43
C ALA A 377 -19.95 -9.21 0.61
N PHE A 378 -18.80 -9.71 0.15
CA PHE A 378 -18.77 -10.82 -0.80
C PHE A 378 -17.76 -11.89 -0.41
N VAL A 379 -18.16 -13.16 -0.57
CA VAL A 379 -17.28 -14.33 -0.48
C VAL A 379 -17.47 -15.15 -1.75
N ALA A 380 -16.39 -15.38 -2.50
CA ALA A 380 -16.45 -16.06 -3.80
C ALA A 380 -17.47 -15.44 -4.80
N GLY A 381 -17.66 -14.12 -4.71
CA GLY A 381 -18.63 -13.38 -5.53
C GLY A 381 -20.10 -13.52 -5.07
N VAL A 382 -20.36 -14.13 -3.92
CA VAL A 382 -21.71 -14.27 -3.33
C VAL A 382 -21.91 -13.19 -2.26
N PRO A 383 -23.03 -12.43 -2.28
CA PRO A 383 -23.41 -11.52 -1.21
C PRO A 383 -23.56 -12.25 0.14
N VAL A 384 -22.66 -11.97 1.07
CA VAL A 384 -22.48 -12.82 2.26
C VAL A 384 -23.54 -12.58 3.34
N VAL A 385 -24.14 -11.38 3.40
CA VAL A 385 -25.21 -11.08 4.36
C VAL A 385 -26.46 -11.86 3.99
N GLU A 386 -26.85 -11.83 2.72
CA GLU A 386 -27.98 -12.57 2.17
C GLU A 386 -27.74 -14.07 2.31
N ALA A 387 -26.53 -14.53 2.00
CA ALA A 387 -26.18 -15.93 2.17
C ALA A 387 -26.23 -16.38 3.64
N TRP A 388 -25.78 -15.53 4.56
CA TRP A 388 -25.83 -15.81 6.00
C TRP A 388 -27.26 -15.86 6.54
N ARG A 389 -28.14 -14.93 6.13
CA ARG A 389 -29.57 -14.95 6.47
C ARG A 389 -30.25 -16.21 5.97
N ARG A 390 -30.04 -16.55 4.69
CA ARG A 390 -30.63 -17.75 4.07
C ARG A 390 -30.14 -19.04 4.73
N LEU A 391 -28.85 -19.15 5.05
CA LEU A 391 -28.31 -20.30 5.75
C LEU A 391 -29.01 -20.55 7.10
N ARG A 392 -29.37 -19.48 7.83
CA ARG A 392 -30.08 -19.58 9.11
C ARG A 392 -31.55 -19.97 8.96
N GLU A 393 -32.19 -19.56 7.86
CA GLU A 393 -33.61 -19.79 7.62
C GLU A 393 -33.89 -21.14 6.94
N HIS A 394 -33.08 -21.51 5.94
CA HIS A 394 -33.36 -22.64 5.03
C HIS A 394 -32.23 -23.67 4.95
N GLY A 395 -31.08 -23.40 5.59
CA GLY A 395 -29.93 -24.31 5.58
C GLY A 395 -29.06 -24.23 4.32
N PRO A 396 -28.01 -25.05 4.23
CA PRO A 396 -26.97 -24.90 3.21
C PRO A 396 -27.36 -25.39 1.79
N ALA A 397 -28.41 -26.19 1.67
CA ALA A 397 -28.85 -26.74 0.38
C ALA A 397 -29.33 -25.64 -0.60
N ASP A 398 -30.02 -24.63 -0.08
CA ASP A 398 -30.56 -23.52 -0.89
C ASP A 398 -29.45 -22.64 -1.49
N LEU A 399 -28.37 -22.41 -0.73
CA LEU A 399 -27.21 -21.67 -1.26
C LEU A 399 -26.55 -22.40 -2.43
N ALA A 400 -26.49 -23.72 -2.37
CA ALA A 400 -25.93 -24.54 -3.45
C ALA A 400 -26.83 -24.52 -4.70
N ALA A 401 -28.15 -24.48 -4.52
CA ALA A 401 -29.11 -24.39 -5.63
C ALA A 401 -28.99 -23.05 -6.39
N GLU A 402 -28.76 -21.94 -5.68
CA GLU A 402 -28.70 -20.59 -6.29
C GLU A 402 -27.32 -20.26 -6.88
N HIS A 403 -26.24 -20.56 -6.15
CA HIS A 403 -24.89 -20.10 -6.52
C HIS A 403 -23.97 -21.22 -7.01
N GLY A 404 -24.44 -22.46 -7.01
CA GLY A 404 -23.65 -23.65 -7.28
C GLY A 404 -22.85 -24.12 -6.07
N GLU A 405 -22.57 -25.42 -6.02
CA GLU A 405 -21.98 -26.04 -4.83
C GLU A 405 -20.62 -25.46 -4.42
N ALA A 406 -19.77 -25.12 -5.38
CA ALA A 406 -18.42 -24.63 -5.09
C ALA A 406 -18.45 -23.29 -4.33
N LYS A 407 -19.29 -22.35 -4.77
CA LYS A 407 -19.45 -21.05 -4.11
C LYS A 407 -20.16 -21.20 -2.76
N ALA A 408 -21.20 -22.03 -2.70
CA ALA A 408 -21.90 -22.31 -1.45
C ALA A 408 -20.95 -22.90 -0.39
N ARG A 409 -20.12 -23.89 -0.75
CA ARG A 409 -19.09 -24.44 0.15
C ARG A 409 -18.09 -23.37 0.61
N ALA A 410 -17.65 -22.49 -0.27
CA ALA A 410 -16.72 -21.42 0.09
C ALA A 410 -17.35 -20.43 1.09
N VAL A 411 -18.61 -20.02 0.86
CA VAL A 411 -19.34 -19.11 1.76
C VAL A 411 -19.59 -19.76 3.11
N VAL A 412 -20.12 -20.99 3.13
CA VAL A 412 -20.39 -21.72 4.38
C VAL A 412 -19.09 -21.93 5.17
N GLY A 413 -18.02 -22.39 4.50
CA GLY A 413 -16.71 -22.56 5.15
C GLY A 413 -16.16 -21.24 5.73
N TRP A 414 -16.33 -20.13 5.01
CA TRP A 414 -15.94 -18.80 5.49
C TRP A 414 -16.73 -18.38 6.73
N LEU A 415 -18.06 -18.57 6.72
CA LEU A 415 -18.95 -18.27 7.86
C LEU A 415 -18.62 -19.17 9.07
N THR A 416 -18.41 -20.46 8.87
CA THR A 416 -18.08 -21.43 9.94
C THR A 416 -16.75 -21.09 10.60
N ALA A 417 -15.72 -20.75 9.81
CA ALA A 417 -14.42 -20.33 10.34
C ALA A 417 -14.48 -19.07 11.23
N ARG A 418 -15.60 -18.35 11.21
CA ARG A 418 -15.88 -17.14 11.99
C ARG A 418 -16.95 -17.33 13.06
N GLY A 419 -17.37 -18.58 13.30
CA GLY A 419 -18.40 -18.91 14.30
C GLY A 419 -19.81 -18.44 13.94
N LEU A 420 -20.07 -18.10 12.67
CA LEU A 420 -21.35 -17.53 12.23
C LEU A 420 -22.41 -18.60 11.86
N THR A 421 -22.05 -19.87 11.92
CA THR A 421 -22.93 -21.00 11.56
C THR A 421 -23.44 -21.80 12.75
N GLU A 422 -22.96 -21.52 13.97
CA GLU A 422 -23.45 -22.18 15.17
C GLU A 422 -24.71 -21.48 15.67
N THR A 423 -25.88 -22.11 15.47
CA THR A 423 -27.07 -21.77 16.26
C THR A 423 -26.76 -22.03 17.72
N LYS A 424 -26.61 -20.98 18.53
CA LYS A 424 -26.81 -21.09 19.99
C LYS A 424 -28.21 -21.71 20.17
N ARG A 425 -28.25 -22.97 20.60
CA ARG A 425 -29.47 -23.67 21.01
C ARG A 425 -30.01 -23.07 22.29
#